data_AF-A0A1V5PID9-F1
#
_entry.id   AF-A0A1V5PID9-F1
#
_cell.length_a   1.000
_cell.length_b   1.000
_cell.length_c   1.000
_cell.angle_alpha   90.00
_cell.angle_beta   90.00
_cell.angle_gamma   90.00
#
_symmetry.space_group_name_H-M   'P 1'
#
loop_
_entity.id
_entity.type
_entity.pdbx_description
1 polymer ?
#
loop_
_entity_poly.entity_id
_entity_poly.type
_entity_poly.pdbx_seq_one_letter_code
_entity_poly.pdbx_strand_id
1 'polypeptide(L)'
;MSAEQQQFFKTLTDLQLKTYDRNILKEFITDGIAQEICRTYEADEDATLRPTRKQLLYSASTYVSHLDRLLLLRVLSKKFDTHLYSTDTEADYKSMLPDVKFHGPVSYEKGMPEVFKSSKVNLCPIFRENVSGIPLRILDVCGCGSFVLSSFCPEVAEYFREGKEAVMYRSAEEAFEKVEYYLKHDDERESIAYAGYERVKTDFSYDDRIRCMLTQAGVLKI
;
A
#
# COMPACT_ATOMS: atom_id res chain seq x y z
N MET A 1 -17.49 17.37 -13.40
CA MET A 1 -16.32 17.23 -14.30
C MET A 1 -16.78 17.04 -15.73
N SER A 2 -16.14 17.71 -16.69
CA SER A 2 -16.42 17.56 -18.13
C SER A 2 -15.94 16.20 -18.68
N ALA A 3 -16.41 15.83 -19.87
CA ALA A 3 -15.97 14.60 -20.55
C ALA A 3 -14.44 14.61 -20.83
N GLU A 4 -13.89 15.76 -21.20
CA GLU A 4 -12.45 15.94 -21.43
C GLU A 4 -11.64 15.72 -20.15
N GLN A 5 -12.11 16.25 -19.02
CA GLN A 5 -11.48 16.03 -17.71
C GLN A 5 -11.52 14.55 -17.31
N GLN A 6 -12.64 13.86 -17.52
CA GLN A 6 -12.73 12.42 -17.25
C GLN A 6 -11.74 11.63 -18.10
N GLN A 7 -11.63 11.95 -19.40
CA GLN A 7 -10.66 11.31 -20.29
C GLN A 7 -9.22 11.59 -19.87
N PHE A 8 -8.90 12.82 -19.43
CA PHE A 8 -7.59 13.18 -18.89
C PHE A 8 -7.22 12.30 -17.69
N PHE A 9 -8.09 12.19 -16.68
CA PHE A 9 -7.83 11.36 -15.50
C PHE A 9 -7.73 9.88 -15.83
N LYS A 10 -8.53 9.40 -16.79
CA LYS A 10 -8.42 8.01 -17.27
C LYS A 10 -7.05 7.76 -17.90
N THR A 11 -6.62 8.60 -18.83
CA THR A 11 -5.31 8.48 -19.48
C THR A 11 -4.17 8.59 -18.48
N LEU A 12 -4.25 9.52 -17.53
CA LEU A 12 -3.26 9.69 -16.48
C LEU A 12 -3.18 8.47 -15.56
N THR A 13 -4.33 7.88 -15.21
CA THR A 13 -4.41 6.63 -14.45
C THR A 13 -3.76 5.48 -15.21
N ASP A 14 -4.11 5.28 -16.48
CA ASP A 14 -3.54 4.24 -17.33
C ASP A 14 -2.00 4.39 -17.47
N LEU A 15 -1.50 5.62 -17.51
CA LEU A 15 -0.07 5.92 -17.55
C LEU A 15 0.61 5.63 -16.20
N GLN A 16 0.00 6.03 -15.09
CA GLN A 16 0.51 5.78 -13.75
C GLN A 16 0.54 4.28 -13.42
N LEU A 17 -0.45 3.50 -13.86
CA LEU A 17 -0.46 2.03 -13.68
C LEU A 17 0.68 1.34 -14.41
N LYS A 18 1.23 1.95 -15.47
CA LYS A 18 2.41 1.47 -16.21
C LYS A 18 3.73 2.04 -15.68
N THR A 19 3.67 2.98 -14.75
CA THR A 19 4.82 3.67 -14.16
C THR A 19 4.97 3.24 -12.71
N TYR A 20 6.00 2.44 -12.45
CA TYR A 20 6.17 1.74 -11.17
C TYR A 20 7.25 2.38 -10.28
N ASP A 21 8.20 3.07 -10.90
CA ASP A 21 9.36 3.68 -10.25
C ASP A 21 9.03 5.01 -9.57
N ARG A 22 7.94 5.68 -9.95
CA ARG A 22 7.53 6.96 -9.37
C ARG A 22 6.03 7.25 -9.47
N ASN A 23 5.58 8.14 -8.58
CA ASN A 23 4.25 8.74 -8.66
C ASN A 23 4.30 9.99 -9.55
N ILE A 24 3.75 9.87 -10.75
CA ILE A 24 3.68 10.93 -11.78
C ILE A 24 2.44 11.83 -11.63
N LEU A 25 1.47 11.48 -10.79
CA LEU A 25 0.22 12.25 -10.65
C LEU A 25 0.51 13.71 -10.28
N LYS A 26 1.50 13.94 -9.42
CA LYS A 26 1.97 15.28 -9.02
C LYS A 26 2.57 16.10 -10.16
N GLU A 27 3.14 15.43 -11.18
CA GLU A 27 3.77 16.05 -12.34
C GLU A 27 2.71 16.53 -13.34
N PHE A 28 1.60 15.79 -13.47
CA PHE A 28 0.54 16.08 -14.44
C PHE A 28 -0.64 16.87 -13.87
N ILE A 29 -0.97 16.72 -12.59
CA ILE A 29 -1.97 17.56 -11.91
C ILE A 29 -1.26 18.82 -11.42
N THR A 30 -0.99 19.71 -12.38
CA THR A 30 -0.36 21.02 -12.16
C THR A 30 -1.34 22.01 -11.54
N ASP A 31 -0.85 23.18 -11.09
CA ASP A 31 -1.72 24.24 -10.58
C ASP A 31 -2.73 24.72 -11.64
N GLY A 32 -2.32 24.80 -12.91
CA GLY A 32 -3.20 25.18 -14.01
C GLY A 32 -4.32 24.15 -14.27
N ILE A 33 -3.98 22.86 -14.30
CA ILE A 33 -4.98 21.79 -14.46
C ILE A 33 -5.93 21.77 -13.26
N ALA A 34 -5.40 21.93 -12.05
CA ALA A 34 -6.22 22.02 -10.85
C ALA A 34 -7.20 23.20 -10.92
N GLN A 35 -6.73 24.40 -11.28
CA GLN A 35 -7.59 25.58 -11.44
C GLN A 35 -8.69 25.36 -12.47
N GLU A 36 -8.39 24.73 -13.60
CA GLU A 36 -9.39 24.45 -14.64
C GLU A 36 -10.46 23.46 -14.17
N ILE A 37 -10.06 22.45 -13.39
CA ILE A 37 -11.01 21.53 -12.75
C ILE A 37 -11.85 22.29 -11.73
N CYS A 38 -11.24 23.10 -10.86
CA CYS A 38 -11.93 23.91 -9.85
C CYS A 38 -12.98 24.83 -10.48
N ARG A 39 -12.67 25.46 -11.62
CA ARG A 39 -13.62 26.30 -12.37
C ARG A 39 -14.90 25.55 -12.76
N THR A 40 -14.78 24.27 -13.12
CA THR A 40 -15.95 23.45 -13.45
C THR A 40 -16.83 23.20 -12.22
N TYR A 41 -16.23 23.06 -11.04
CA TYR A 41 -16.98 22.98 -9.78
C TYR A 41 -17.56 24.34 -9.37
N GLU A 42 -16.86 25.44 -9.64
CA GLU A 42 -17.33 26.81 -9.33
C GLU A 42 -18.52 27.25 -10.17
N ALA A 43 -18.56 26.84 -11.45
CA ALA A 43 -19.67 27.11 -12.36
C ALA A 43 -20.96 26.35 -12.03
N ASP A 44 -20.88 25.34 -11.15
CA ASP A 44 -22.01 24.60 -10.63
C ASP A 44 -22.45 25.24 -9.30
N GLU A 45 -23.56 25.98 -9.32
CA GLU A 45 -24.11 26.68 -8.15
C GLU A 45 -24.56 25.70 -7.06
N ASP A 46 -24.93 24.48 -7.43
CA ASP A 46 -25.36 23.43 -6.49
C ASP A 46 -24.17 22.62 -5.94
N ALA A 47 -22.98 22.76 -6.53
CA ALA A 47 -21.80 22.05 -6.05
C ALA A 47 -21.39 22.58 -4.68
N THR A 48 -21.37 21.69 -3.69
CA THR A 48 -20.90 21.98 -2.32
C THR A 48 -19.39 21.81 -2.15
N LEU A 49 -18.73 21.18 -3.11
CA LEU A 49 -17.29 20.88 -3.07
C LEU A 49 -16.49 21.90 -3.90
N ARG A 50 -15.41 22.42 -3.33
CA ARG A 50 -14.40 23.25 -4.01
C ARG A 50 -13.01 22.67 -3.72
N PRO A 51 -12.56 21.67 -4.48
CA PRO A 51 -11.34 20.95 -4.15
C PRO A 51 -10.11 21.84 -4.41
N THR A 52 -9.15 21.80 -3.50
CA THR A 52 -7.80 22.35 -3.73
C THR A 52 -6.97 21.39 -4.59
N ARG A 53 -5.86 21.86 -5.17
CA ARG A 53 -4.92 20.95 -5.87
C ARG A 53 -4.48 19.78 -5.00
N LYS A 54 -4.19 20.02 -3.71
CA LYS A 54 -3.81 18.95 -2.77
C LYS A 54 -4.91 17.90 -2.63
N GLN A 55 -6.17 18.32 -2.55
CA GLN A 55 -7.30 17.39 -2.49
C GLN A 55 -7.51 16.63 -3.80
N LEU A 56 -7.30 17.27 -4.96
CA LEU A 56 -7.35 16.60 -6.27
C LEU A 56 -6.25 15.54 -6.38
N LEU A 57 -5.01 15.89 -6.01
CA LEU A 57 -3.88 14.95 -5.97
C LEU A 57 -4.17 13.78 -5.06
N TYR A 58 -4.59 14.05 -3.81
CA TYR A 58 -4.92 12.99 -2.85
C TYR A 58 -6.03 12.07 -3.37
N SER A 59 -7.08 12.63 -3.98
CA SER A 59 -8.19 11.86 -4.55
C SER A 59 -7.73 10.99 -5.71
N ALA A 60 -6.94 11.54 -6.64
CA ALA A 60 -6.39 10.79 -7.76
C ALA A 60 -5.47 9.65 -7.28
N SER A 61 -4.60 9.94 -6.32
CA SER A 61 -3.68 8.94 -5.76
C SER A 61 -4.40 7.86 -4.96
N THR A 62 -5.48 8.21 -4.27
CA THR A 62 -6.38 7.25 -3.60
C THR A 62 -7.03 6.33 -4.61
N TYR A 63 -7.55 6.89 -5.70
CA TYR A 63 -8.16 6.13 -6.77
C TYR A 63 -7.17 5.18 -7.45
N VAL A 64 -5.99 5.65 -7.83
CA VAL A 64 -4.96 4.79 -8.43
C VAL A 64 -4.51 3.69 -7.46
N SER A 65 -4.25 4.03 -6.20
CA SER A 65 -3.83 3.04 -5.20
C SER A 65 -4.92 2.00 -4.93
N HIS A 66 -6.19 2.39 -5.06
CA HIS A 66 -7.31 1.46 -5.01
C HIS A 66 -7.27 0.49 -6.21
N LEU A 67 -7.08 1.00 -7.43
CA LEU A 67 -6.96 0.16 -8.62
C LEU A 67 -5.77 -0.80 -8.57
N ASP A 68 -4.61 -0.37 -8.03
CA ASP A 68 -3.45 -1.26 -7.84
C ASP A 68 -3.78 -2.44 -6.94
N ARG A 69 -4.48 -2.18 -5.84
CA ARG A 69 -4.89 -3.22 -4.88
C ARG A 69 -5.87 -4.19 -5.51
N LEU A 70 -6.86 -3.69 -6.26
CA LEU A 70 -7.81 -4.53 -6.98
C LEU A 70 -7.10 -5.38 -8.04
N LEU A 71 -6.19 -4.79 -8.82
CA LEU A 71 -5.41 -5.50 -9.83
C LEU A 71 -4.57 -6.61 -9.19
N LEU A 72 -3.84 -6.30 -8.11
CA LEU A 72 -3.02 -7.25 -7.37
C LEU A 72 -3.86 -8.43 -6.86
N LEU A 73 -4.95 -8.13 -6.14
CA LEU A 73 -5.85 -9.16 -5.60
C LEU A 73 -6.43 -10.03 -6.71
N ARG A 74 -6.89 -9.42 -7.81
CA ARG A 74 -7.50 -10.11 -8.94
C ARG A 74 -6.52 -11.01 -9.67
N VAL A 75 -5.28 -10.57 -9.88
CA VAL A 75 -4.25 -11.36 -10.59
C VAL A 75 -3.81 -12.54 -9.72
N LEU A 76 -3.60 -12.32 -8.42
CA LEU A 76 -3.20 -13.37 -7.50
C LEU A 76 -4.29 -14.42 -7.29
N SER A 77 -5.55 -14.00 -7.14
CA SER A 77 -6.68 -14.91 -6.91
C SER A 77 -6.96 -15.87 -8.06
N LYS A 78 -6.41 -15.63 -9.27
CA LYS A 78 -6.50 -16.57 -10.38
C LYS A 78 -5.70 -17.85 -10.19
N LYS A 79 -4.68 -17.84 -9.34
CA LYS A 79 -3.77 -18.97 -9.15
C LYS A 79 -3.57 -19.37 -7.69
N PHE A 80 -3.74 -18.43 -6.75
CA PHE A 80 -3.43 -18.63 -5.35
C PHE A 80 -4.67 -18.42 -4.48
N ASP A 81 -4.70 -19.13 -3.34
CA ASP A 81 -5.75 -18.96 -2.35
C ASP A 81 -5.65 -17.59 -1.67
N THR A 82 -6.40 -16.62 -2.20
CA THR A 82 -6.24 -15.20 -1.88
C THR A 82 -7.39 -14.73 -0.98
N HIS A 83 -7.04 -14.21 0.19
CA HIS A 83 -7.98 -13.78 1.22
C HIS A 83 -7.91 -12.26 1.42
N LEU A 84 -9.07 -11.62 1.59
CA LEU A 84 -9.18 -10.20 1.93
C LEU A 84 -9.99 -10.04 3.22
N TYR A 85 -9.39 -9.45 4.24
CA TYR A 85 -10.06 -9.03 5.47
C TYR A 85 -10.28 -7.52 5.41
N SER A 86 -11.54 -7.07 5.37
CA SER A 86 -11.89 -5.65 5.26
C SER A 86 -13.16 -5.32 6.05
N THR A 87 -13.36 -4.05 6.35
CA THR A 87 -14.62 -3.49 6.86
C THR A 87 -15.68 -3.36 5.77
N ASP A 88 -15.27 -3.38 4.50
CA ASP A 88 -16.19 -3.43 3.36
C ASP A 88 -16.96 -4.76 3.36
N THR A 89 -17.92 -4.92 2.46
CA THR A 89 -18.66 -6.17 2.31
C THR A 89 -18.23 -6.92 1.05
N GLU A 90 -18.44 -8.23 1.03
CA GLU A 90 -18.23 -9.02 -0.18
C GLU A 90 -19.06 -8.47 -1.35
N ALA A 91 -20.28 -7.99 -1.08
CA ALA A 91 -21.17 -7.41 -2.09
C ALA A 91 -20.55 -6.21 -2.82
N ASP A 92 -19.72 -5.41 -2.12
CA ASP A 92 -19.07 -4.23 -2.69
C ASP A 92 -18.04 -4.60 -3.76
N TYR A 93 -17.40 -5.77 -3.63
CA TYR A 93 -16.28 -6.17 -4.48
C TYR A 93 -16.50 -7.43 -5.31
N LYS A 94 -17.59 -8.18 -5.10
CA LYS A 94 -17.78 -9.50 -5.73
C LYS A 94 -17.68 -9.46 -7.26
N SER A 95 -18.19 -8.42 -7.89
CA SER A 95 -18.12 -8.24 -9.34
C SER A 95 -16.70 -8.00 -9.85
N MET A 96 -15.87 -7.31 -9.07
CA MET A 96 -14.49 -6.96 -9.41
C MET A 96 -13.48 -8.04 -9.00
N LEU A 97 -13.75 -8.75 -7.90
CA LEU A 97 -12.89 -9.73 -7.26
C LEU A 97 -13.64 -11.07 -7.02
N PRO A 98 -14.11 -11.76 -8.07
CA PRO A 98 -14.99 -12.92 -7.92
C PRO A 98 -14.33 -14.10 -7.19
N ASP A 99 -13.01 -14.25 -7.36
CA ASP A 99 -12.22 -15.39 -6.87
C ASP A 99 -11.51 -15.10 -5.53
N VAL A 100 -11.66 -13.89 -4.97
CA VAL A 100 -11.08 -13.53 -3.67
C VAL A 100 -12.01 -13.99 -2.56
N LYS A 101 -11.46 -14.66 -1.54
CA LYS A 101 -12.21 -15.04 -0.33
C LYS A 101 -12.31 -13.83 0.60
N PHE A 102 -13.52 -13.31 0.75
CA PHE A 102 -13.78 -12.14 1.57
C PHE A 102 -14.06 -12.53 3.03
N HIS A 103 -13.53 -11.75 3.96
CA HIS A 103 -13.71 -11.91 5.40
C HIS A 103 -14.00 -10.56 6.03
N GLY A 104 -14.78 -10.56 7.10
CA GLY A 104 -15.05 -9.36 7.89
C GLY A 104 -13.80 -8.80 8.57
N PRO A 105 -13.93 -7.64 9.24
CA PRO A 105 -12.81 -7.02 9.92
C PRO A 105 -12.33 -7.89 11.08
N VAL A 106 -11.02 -7.87 11.32
CA VAL A 106 -10.38 -8.53 12.45
C VAL A 106 -9.80 -7.49 13.42
N SER A 107 -9.72 -7.84 14.71
CA SER A 107 -9.15 -6.95 15.72
C SER A 107 -7.64 -6.78 15.49
N TYR A 108 -7.13 -5.57 15.75
CA TYR A 108 -5.72 -5.26 15.57
C TYR A 108 -4.81 -6.07 16.52
N GLU A 109 -5.21 -6.18 17.79
CA GLU A 109 -4.37 -6.78 18.84
C GLU A 109 -4.28 -8.31 18.79
N LYS A 110 -5.34 -8.98 18.31
CA LYS A 110 -5.44 -10.45 18.33
C LYS A 110 -5.65 -11.04 16.94
N GLY A 111 -6.66 -10.54 16.22
CA GLY A 111 -7.03 -11.12 14.93
C GLY A 111 -6.01 -10.88 13.83
N MET A 112 -5.42 -9.69 13.73
CA MET A 112 -4.38 -9.42 12.72
C MET A 112 -3.13 -10.30 12.88
N PRO A 113 -2.52 -10.44 14.08
CA PRO A 113 -1.42 -11.38 14.30
C PRO A 113 -1.73 -12.82 13.88
N GLU A 114 -2.93 -13.32 14.22
CA GLU A 114 -3.39 -14.66 13.81
C GLU A 114 -3.49 -14.81 12.30
N VAL A 115 -4.05 -13.80 11.61
CA VAL A 115 -4.14 -13.76 10.14
C VAL A 115 -2.74 -13.75 9.51
N PHE A 116 -1.82 -12.94 10.03
CA PHE A 116 -0.46 -12.86 9.49
C PHE A 116 0.28 -14.20 9.60
N LYS A 117 0.17 -14.85 10.77
CA LYS A 117 0.75 -16.17 11.01
C LYS A 117 0.09 -17.29 10.21
N SER A 118 -1.19 -17.16 9.92
CA SER A 118 -1.94 -18.14 9.13
C SER A 118 -1.74 -17.97 7.62
N SER A 119 -1.03 -16.92 7.19
CA SER A 119 -0.80 -16.58 5.79
C SER A 119 0.64 -16.85 5.40
N LYS A 120 0.87 -17.61 4.31
CA LYS A 120 2.23 -17.83 3.80
C LYS A 120 2.87 -16.54 3.26
N VAL A 121 2.09 -15.68 2.62
CA VAL A 121 2.53 -14.39 2.08
C VAL A 121 1.55 -13.30 2.47
N ASN A 122 2.04 -12.26 3.13
CA ASN A 122 1.25 -11.10 3.55
C ASN A 122 1.51 -9.91 2.60
N LEU A 123 0.48 -9.52 1.85
CA LEU A 123 0.57 -8.43 0.87
C LEU A 123 0.49 -7.06 1.55
N CYS A 124 1.45 -6.18 1.25
CA CYS A 124 1.52 -4.81 1.77
C CYS A 124 1.63 -3.77 0.63
N PRO A 125 0.58 -3.56 -0.18
CA PRO A 125 0.56 -2.51 -1.19
C PRO A 125 0.52 -1.11 -0.55
N ILE A 126 1.60 -0.36 -0.73
CA ILE A 126 1.80 0.98 -0.17
C ILE A 126 1.01 2.03 -0.95
N PHE A 127 0.47 3.01 -0.24
CA PHE A 127 -0.21 4.15 -0.84
C PHE A 127 0.76 4.98 -1.71
N ARG A 128 0.39 5.34 -2.95
CA ARG A 128 1.32 6.01 -3.89
C ARG A 128 1.77 7.42 -3.48
N GLU A 129 1.01 8.13 -2.63
CA GLU A 129 1.46 9.41 -2.04
C GLU A 129 2.30 9.21 -0.78
N ASN A 130 2.64 7.98 -0.42
CA ASN A 130 3.58 7.76 0.66
C ASN A 130 4.98 8.21 0.20
N VAL A 131 5.29 9.48 0.47
CA VAL A 131 6.57 10.10 0.12
C VAL A 131 7.70 9.52 0.99
N SER A 132 7.40 9.25 2.25
CA SER A 132 8.31 8.80 3.29
C SER A 132 7.50 8.15 4.41
N GLY A 133 8.11 7.21 5.11
CA GLY A 133 7.59 6.43 6.20
C GLY A 133 7.48 4.97 5.83
N ILE A 134 7.89 4.09 6.74
CA ILE A 134 7.59 2.66 6.66
C ILE A 134 6.13 2.47 7.08
N PRO A 135 5.26 1.90 6.24
CA PRO A 135 3.91 1.57 6.66
C PRO A 135 3.94 0.62 7.85
N LEU A 136 3.16 0.95 8.89
CA LEU A 136 3.07 0.16 10.12
C LEU A 136 2.80 -1.33 9.83
N ARG A 137 2.01 -1.63 8.79
CA ARG A 137 1.71 -3.00 8.37
C ARG A 137 2.95 -3.86 8.09
N ILE A 138 4.02 -3.28 7.55
CA ILE A 138 5.27 -4.01 7.30
C ILE A 138 5.91 -4.38 8.64
N LEU A 139 5.93 -3.45 9.59
CA LEU A 139 6.44 -3.69 10.94
C LEU A 139 5.59 -4.74 11.67
N ASP A 140 4.25 -4.68 11.55
CA ASP A 140 3.34 -5.64 12.18
C ASP A 140 3.56 -7.07 11.67
N VAL A 141 3.63 -7.24 10.34
CA VAL A 141 3.82 -8.55 9.70
C VAL A 141 5.19 -9.13 10.08
N CYS A 142 6.25 -8.33 9.95
CA CYS A 142 7.59 -8.75 10.34
C CYS A 142 7.67 -9.01 11.85
N GLY A 143 7.06 -8.17 12.69
CA GLY A 143 6.99 -8.33 14.14
C GLY A 143 6.25 -9.61 14.57
N CYS A 144 5.33 -10.11 13.75
CA CYS A 144 4.70 -11.42 13.93
C CYS A 144 5.56 -12.59 13.41
N GLY A 145 6.77 -12.34 12.92
CA GLY A 145 7.63 -13.35 12.29
C GLY A 145 6.95 -14.01 11.10
N SER A 146 6.35 -13.19 10.24
CA SER A 146 5.64 -13.62 9.04
C SER A 146 6.24 -12.96 7.80
N PHE A 147 6.14 -13.64 6.65
CA PHE A 147 6.72 -13.16 5.41
C PHE A 147 5.89 -12.02 4.81
N VAL A 148 6.56 -10.89 4.52
CA VAL A 148 5.96 -9.70 3.92
C VAL A 148 6.36 -9.56 2.45
N LEU A 149 5.36 -9.30 1.61
CA LEU A 149 5.54 -8.88 0.21
C LEU A 149 4.92 -7.49 0.02
N SER A 150 5.77 -6.47 -0.03
CA SER A 150 5.35 -5.06 -0.13
C SER A 150 5.52 -4.50 -1.54
N SER A 151 4.75 -3.49 -1.92
CA SER A 151 5.19 -2.67 -3.06
C SER A 151 6.47 -1.91 -2.67
N PHE A 152 7.32 -1.60 -3.65
CA PHE A 152 8.58 -0.91 -3.44
C PHE A 152 8.34 0.50 -2.88
N CYS A 153 9.12 0.86 -1.86
CA CYS A 153 9.21 2.20 -1.31
C CYS A 153 10.67 2.44 -0.89
N PRO A 154 11.29 3.56 -1.29
CA PRO A 154 12.69 3.83 -0.99
C PRO A 154 13.05 3.71 0.49
N GLU A 155 12.18 4.19 1.38
CA GLU A 155 12.46 4.14 2.83
C GLU A 155 12.38 2.72 3.38
N VAL A 156 11.49 1.87 2.87
CA VAL A 156 11.51 0.45 3.26
C VAL A 156 12.82 -0.18 2.82
N ALA A 157 13.34 0.16 1.64
CA ALA A 157 14.63 -0.34 1.14
C ALA A 157 15.85 0.26 1.88
N GLU A 158 15.70 1.39 2.55
CA GLU A 158 16.72 2.00 3.41
C GLU A 158 16.88 1.23 4.72
N TYR A 159 15.76 0.83 5.33
CA TYR A 159 15.77 0.17 6.64
C TYR A 159 15.79 -1.36 6.58
N PHE A 160 15.25 -1.96 5.52
CA PHE A 160 15.20 -3.41 5.34
C PHE A 160 16.07 -3.83 4.17
N ARG A 161 16.87 -4.88 4.36
CA ARG A 161 17.61 -5.50 3.25
C ARG A 161 16.65 -6.25 2.32
N GLU A 162 16.42 -5.70 1.13
CA GLU A 162 15.53 -6.31 0.13
C GLU A 162 15.96 -7.74 -0.21
N GLY A 163 14.99 -8.66 -0.22
CA GLY A 163 15.20 -10.09 -0.48
C GLY A 163 15.84 -10.86 0.69
N LYS A 164 16.13 -10.20 1.81
CA LYS A 164 16.72 -10.83 3.01
C LYS A 164 15.91 -10.62 4.28
N GLU A 165 15.33 -9.44 4.45
CA GLU A 165 14.55 -9.06 5.64
C GLU A 165 13.10 -8.70 5.27
N ALA A 166 12.88 -8.23 4.05
CA ALA A 166 11.57 -7.98 3.46
C ALA A 166 11.66 -8.14 1.94
N VAL A 167 10.56 -8.53 1.29
CA VAL A 167 10.51 -8.62 -0.16
C VAL A 167 9.64 -7.50 -0.71
N MET A 168 10.14 -6.82 -1.74
CA MET A 168 9.45 -5.72 -2.41
C MET A 168 9.14 -6.08 -3.86
N TYR A 169 8.09 -5.54 -4.44
CA TYR A 169 7.77 -5.65 -5.88
C TYR A 169 7.50 -4.26 -6.47
N ARG A 170 7.71 -4.10 -7.77
CA ARG A 170 7.44 -2.85 -8.50
C ARG A 170 6.18 -2.94 -9.33
N SER A 171 5.80 -4.12 -9.83
CA SER A 171 4.57 -4.32 -10.60
C SER A 171 3.71 -5.49 -10.11
N ALA A 172 2.47 -5.58 -10.59
CA ALA A 172 1.58 -6.71 -10.28
C ALA A 172 2.12 -8.03 -10.84
N GLU A 173 2.80 -7.98 -11.99
CA GLU A 173 3.48 -9.13 -12.59
C GLU A 173 4.64 -9.61 -11.71
N GLU A 174 5.51 -8.69 -11.26
CA GLU A 174 6.61 -9.04 -10.34
C GLU A 174 6.06 -9.58 -9.00
N ALA A 175 4.97 -9.01 -8.50
CA ALA A 175 4.30 -9.52 -7.31
C ALA A 175 3.80 -10.96 -7.52
N PHE A 176 3.17 -11.24 -8.66
CA PHE A 176 2.71 -12.59 -9.00
C PHE A 176 3.85 -13.59 -9.10
N GLU A 177 4.94 -13.24 -9.79
CA GLU A 177 6.13 -14.07 -9.92
C GLU A 177 6.77 -14.36 -8.55
N LYS A 178 6.86 -13.34 -7.69
CA LYS A 178 7.39 -13.48 -6.32
C LYS A 178 6.48 -14.34 -5.45
N VAL A 179 5.16 -14.18 -5.50
CA VAL A 179 4.22 -15.06 -4.79
C VAL A 179 4.40 -16.50 -5.29
N GLU A 180 4.46 -16.73 -6.61
CA GLU A 180 4.68 -18.06 -7.16
C GLU A 180 5.98 -18.68 -6.67
N TYR A 181 7.06 -17.90 -6.66
CA TYR A 181 8.37 -18.34 -6.23
C TYR A 181 8.37 -18.71 -4.74
N TYR A 182 8.01 -17.77 -3.87
CA TYR A 182 8.12 -17.97 -2.42
C TYR A 182 7.12 -18.99 -1.86
N LEU A 183 6.00 -19.26 -2.55
CA LEU A 183 5.11 -20.37 -2.19
C LEU A 183 5.73 -21.76 -2.46
N LYS A 184 6.77 -21.84 -3.29
CA LYS A 184 7.52 -23.08 -3.59
C LYS A 184 8.84 -23.19 -2.83
N HIS A 185 9.26 -22.14 -2.11
CA HIS A 185 10.54 -22.05 -1.41
C HIS A 185 10.30 -21.70 0.07
N ASP A 186 9.69 -22.63 0.80
CA ASP A 186 9.27 -22.39 2.20
C ASP A 186 10.47 -22.05 3.12
N ASP A 187 11.60 -22.76 3.01
CA ASP A 187 12.79 -22.49 3.84
C ASP A 187 13.35 -21.07 3.65
N GLU A 188 13.44 -20.60 2.41
CA GLU A 188 13.90 -19.25 2.09
C GLU A 188 12.90 -18.20 2.61
N ARG A 189 11.61 -18.43 2.36
CA ARG A 189 10.52 -17.56 2.80
C ARG A 189 10.51 -17.40 4.33
N GLU A 190 10.69 -18.50 5.06
CA GLU A 190 10.74 -18.51 6.53
C GLU A 190 12.01 -17.88 7.08
N SER A 191 13.16 -18.10 6.43
CA SER A 191 14.41 -17.42 6.75
C SER A 191 14.30 -15.90 6.61
N ILE A 192 13.69 -15.42 5.52
CA ILE A 192 13.43 -13.99 5.31
C ILE A 192 12.47 -13.44 6.37
N ALA A 193 11.39 -14.16 6.68
CA ALA A 193 10.44 -13.76 7.72
C ALA A 193 11.10 -13.63 9.10
N TYR A 194 11.98 -14.57 9.45
CA TYR A 194 12.73 -14.52 10.70
C TYR A 194 13.75 -13.36 10.74
N ALA A 195 14.46 -13.10 9.64
CA ALA A 195 15.37 -11.97 9.56
C ALA A 195 14.63 -10.63 9.65
N GLY A 196 13.45 -10.51 9.03
CA GLY A 196 12.56 -9.35 9.16
C GLY A 196 12.07 -9.15 10.60
N TYR A 197 11.74 -10.23 11.30
CA TYR A 197 11.39 -10.20 12.73
C TYR A 197 12.53 -9.67 13.59
N GLU A 198 13.74 -10.23 13.43
CA GLU A 198 14.90 -9.79 14.23
C GLU A 198 15.26 -8.32 13.95
N ARG A 199 15.07 -7.84 12.71
CA ARG A 199 15.18 -6.41 12.37
C ARG A 199 14.19 -5.57 13.16
N VAL A 200 12.89 -5.90 13.11
CA VAL A 200 11.84 -5.14 13.81
C VAL A 200 12.07 -5.14 15.32
N LYS A 201 12.39 -6.29 15.89
CA LYS A 201 12.67 -6.45 17.32
C LYS A 201 13.86 -5.62 17.78
N THR A 202 14.90 -5.47 16.96
CA THR A 202 16.13 -4.75 17.33
C THR A 202 16.01 -3.24 17.12
N ASP A 203 15.41 -2.79 16.01
CA ASP A 203 15.51 -1.38 15.60
C ASP A 203 14.20 -0.59 15.69
N PHE A 204 13.07 -1.29 15.89
CA PHE A 204 11.73 -0.71 15.82
C PHE A 204 10.92 -0.93 17.11
N SER A 205 11.58 -1.23 18.23
CA SER A 205 10.89 -1.29 19.52
C SER A 205 10.30 0.07 19.88
N TYR A 206 9.09 0.10 20.45
CA TYR A 206 8.47 1.35 20.88
C TYR A 206 9.32 2.07 21.92
N ASP A 207 9.94 1.34 22.85
CA ASP A 207 10.81 1.92 23.87
C ASP A 207 11.98 2.69 23.26
N ASP A 208 12.66 2.11 22.26
CA ASP A 208 13.80 2.76 21.59
C ASP A 208 13.34 3.95 20.75
N ARG A 209 12.24 3.80 20.00
CA ARG A 209 11.71 4.88 19.16
C ARG A 209 11.21 6.06 19.99
N ILE A 210 10.49 5.81 21.09
CA ILE A 210 10.02 6.84 22.02
C ILE A 210 11.21 7.52 22.68
N ARG A 211 12.21 6.77 23.16
CA ARG A 211 13.43 7.34 23.74
C ARG A 211 14.15 8.25 22.76
N CYS A 212 14.29 7.82 21.50
CA CYS A 212 14.89 8.62 20.44
C CYS A 212 14.12 9.94 20.23
N MET A 213 12.79 9.86 20.08
CA MET A 213 11.94 11.05 19.92
C MET A 213 12.07 12.03 21.10
N LEU A 214 11.99 11.53 22.34
CA LEU A 214 12.09 12.35 23.54
C LEU A 214 13.48 12.97 23.71
N THR A 215 14.53 12.25 23.32
CA THR A 215 15.90 12.78 23.29
C THR A 215 16.01 13.91 22.28
N GLN A 216 15.54 13.69 21.05
CA GLN A 216 15.58 14.69 19.98
C GLN A 216 14.76 15.94 20.32
N ALA A 217 13.64 15.77 21.03
CA ALA A 217 12.83 16.87 21.55
C ALA A 217 13.45 17.58 22.77
N GLY A 218 14.56 17.07 23.32
CA GLY A 218 15.21 17.61 24.53
C GLY A 218 14.46 17.34 25.83
N VAL A 219 13.47 16.44 25.81
CA VAL A 219 12.68 16.03 26.98
C VAL A 219 13.48 15.05 27.84
N LEU A 220 14.13 14.07 27.20
CA LEU A 220 15.10 13.20 27.87
C LEU A 220 16.50 13.77 27.66
N LYS A 221 17.20 14.02 28.77
CA LYS A 221 18.62 14.35 28.76
C LYS A 221 19.38 13.04 28.99
N ILE A 222 20.23 12.68 28.02
CA ILE A 222 21.14 11.52 28.11
C ILE A 222 22.30 11.88 29.05
#